data_AF-A0A351SXH1-F1
#
_entry.id   AF-A0A351SXH1-F1
#
_cell.length_a   1.000
_cell.length_b   1.000
_cell.length_c   1.000
_cell.angle_alpha   90.00
_cell.angle_beta   90.00
_cell.angle_gamma   90.00
#
_symmetry.space_group_name_H-M   'P 1'
#
loop_
_entity.id
_entity.type
_entity.pdbx_description
1 polymer ?
#
loop_
_entity_poly.entity_id
_entity_poly.type
_entity_poly.pdbx_seq_one_letter_code
_entity_poly.pdbx_strand_id
1 'polypeptide(L)'
;FKERSLGPKEDGDVIGGDKLAVLSAEMLFPIMEQYGLRGVAFFDMGQAFRKSDNLFDFAEFRRSIGVGGRWLSPFGPLRVELGFPLNKKSGDDTSVVGFSLGNQP
;
A
#
# COMPACT_ATOMS: atom_id res chain seq x y z
N PHE A 1 -1.44 3.89 2.18
CA PHE A 1 -1.49 4.33 3.59
C PHE A 1 -0.11 4.84 4.00
N LYS A 2 0.01 5.76 4.97
CA LYS A 2 1.31 6.16 5.51
C LYS A 2 1.95 4.96 6.24
N GLU A 3 3.25 4.75 6.09
CA GLU A 3 3.96 3.72 6.84
C GLU A 3 3.63 3.84 8.33
N ARG A 4 3.28 2.71 8.98
CA ARG A 4 2.93 2.59 10.41
C ARG A 4 1.53 3.11 10.83
N SER A 5 0.60 3.32 9.90
CA SER A 5 -0.80 3.73 10.23
C SER A 5 -1.78 2.56 10.46
N LEU A 6 -1.35 1.32 10.26
CA LEU A 6 -2.20 0.14 10.35
C LEU A 6 -2.12 -0.52 11.74
N GLY A 7 -3.08 -0.20 12.63
CA GLY A 7 -3.27 -0.94 13.88
C GLY A 7 -4.40 -0.41 14.78
N PRO A 8 -4.75 -1.14 15.85
CA PRO A 8 -5.74 -0.72 16.84
C PRO A 8 -5.35 0.62 17.46
N LYS A 9 -6.31 1.53 17.59
CA LYS A 9 -6.11 2.86 18.18
C LYS A 9 -6.72 2.93 19.58
N GLU A 10 -5.98 3.44 20.55
CA GLU A 10 -6.49 3.84 21.86
C GLU A 10 -5.98 5.26 22.10
N ASP A 11 -6.89 6.17 22.45
CA ASP A 11 -6.61 7.60 22.64
C ASP A 11 -5.91 8.31 21.46
N GLY A 12 -6.21 7.89 20.23
CA GLY A 12 -5.68 8.51 19.00
C GLY A 12 -4.36 7.93 18.49
N ASP A 13 -3.66 7.15 19.31
CA ASP A 13 -2.39 6.52 18.96
C ASP A 13 -2.55 5.07 18.48
N VAL A 14 -1.80 4.71 17.43
CA VAL A 14 -1.75 3.34 16.90
C VAL A 14 -0.92 2.49 17.86
N ILE A 15 -1.57 1.65 18.66
CA ILE A 15 -0.90 0.84 19.70
C ILE A 15 -0.28 -0.44 19.11
N GLY A 16 -0.69 -0.81 17.90
CA GLY A 16 -0.20 -2.00 17.20
C GLY A 16 -0.88 -3.29 17.70
N GLY A 17 -1.07 -4.21 16.75
CA GLY A 17 -1.54 -5.57 17.02
C GLY A 17 -0.38 -6.54 17.18
N ASP A 18 -0.57 -7.64 17.92
CA ASP A 18 0.41 -8.72 18.05
C ASP A 18 0.41 -9.69 16.85
N LYS A 19 -0.58 -9.54 15.95
CA LYS A 19 -0.67 -10.25 14.68
C LYS A 19 -0.89 -9.28 13.53
N LEU A 20 -0.31 -9.59 12.37
CA LEU A 20 -0.44 -8.78 11.16
C LEU A 20 -0.85 -9.70 10.00
N ALA A 21 -1.95 -9.38 9.33
CA ALA A 21 -2.30 -9.98 8.04
C ALA A 21 -2.13 -8.93 6.95
N VAL A 22 -1.40 -9.27 5.89
CA VAL A 22 -1.19 -8.42 4.72
C VAL A 22 -1.36 -9.27 3.46
N LEU A 23 -2.07 -8.70 2.49
CA LEU A 23 -2.22 -9.20 1.14
C LEU A 23 -1.88 -8.06 0.19
N SER A 24 -1.03 -8.33 -0.79
CA SER A 24 -0.71 -7.38 -1.85
C SER A 24 -0.77 -8.12 -3.18
N ALA A 25 -1.47 -7.52 -4.14
CA ALA A 25 -1.61 -8.01 -5.51
C ALA A 25 -1.16 -6.91 -6.46
N GLU A 26 -0.12 -7.17 -7.23
CA GLU A 26 0.40 -6.25 -8.25
C GLU A 26 0.25 -6.86 -9.65
N MET A 27 -0.18 -6.05 -10.59
CA MET A 27 -0.24 -6.37 -12.01
C MET A 27 0.68 -5.42 -12.77
N LEU A 28 1.70 -5.98 -13.41
CA LEU A 28 2.59 -5.24 -14.31
C LEU A 28 2.17 -5.47 -15.75
N PHE A 29 2.16 -4.41 -16.54
CA PHE A 29 1.89 -4.49 -17.97
C PHE A 29 2.87 -3.60 -18.76
N PRO A 30 3.27 -4.01 -19.98
CA PRO A 30 4.16 -3.22 -20.79
C PRO A 30 3.45 -1.96 -21.29
N ILE A 31 4.09 -0.80 -21.15
CA ILE A 31 3.64 0.45 -21.81
C ILE A 31 4.57 0.72 -23.00
N MET A 32 5.88 0.74 -22.75
CA MET A 32 6.91 0.82 -23.80
C MET A 32 8.11 -0.03 -23.39
N GLU A 33 8.04 -1.32 -23.67
CA GLU A 33 9.05 -2.29 -23.26
C GLU A 33 10.44 -1.97 -23.83
N GLN A 34 10.51 -1.46 -25.07
CA GLN A 34 11.74 -1.00 -25.72
C GLN A 34 12.47 0.12 -24.97
N TYR A 35 11.76 0.89 -24.14
CA TYR A 35 12.31 1.96 -23.31
C TYR A 35 12.35 1.58 -21.81
N GLY A 36 12.06 0.33 -21.47
CA GLY A 36 12.03 -0.15 -20.08
C GLY A 36 10.86 0.41 -19.26
N LEU A 37 9.80 0.91 -19.89
CA LEU A 37 8.63 1.50 -19.22
C LEU A 37 7.50 0.47 -19.05
N ARG A 38 7.12 0.23 -17.80
CA ARG A 38 6.01 -0.64 -17.40
C ARG A 38 4.99 0.13 -16.57
N GLY A 39 3.72 -0.15 -16.83
CA GLY A 39 2.62 0.26 -15.96
C GLY A 39 2.43 -0.75 -14.84
N VAL A 40 1.89 -0.27 -13.73
CA VAL A 40 1.53 -1.09 -12.57
C VAL A 40 0.13 -0.71 -12.14
N ALA A 41 -0.69 -1.71 -11.87
CA ALA A 41 -1.90 -1.56 -11.06
C ALA A 41 -1.74 -2.45 -9.83
N PHE A 42 -2.12 -1.96 -8.66
CA PHE A 42 -1.95 -2.72 -7.42
C PHE A 42 -3.19 -2.64 -6.53
N PHE A 43 -3.35 -3.66 -5.70
CA PHE A 43 -4.32 -3.75 -4.63
C PHE A 43 -3.63 -4.26 -3.37
N ASP A 44 -3.73 -3.49 -2.30
CA ASP A 44 -3.21 -3.88 -0.99
C ASP A 44 -4.35 -4.01 0.01
N MET A 45 -4.22 -4.96 0.92
CA MET A 45 -5.12 -5.17 2.03
C MET A 45 -4.31 -5.55 3.26
N GLY A 46 -4.56 -4.91 4.40
CA GLY A 46 -3.85 -5.22 5.63
C GLY A 46 -4.59 -4.84 6.90
N GLN A 47 -4.30 -5.58 7.97
CA GLN A 47 -4.81 -5.30 9.31
C GLN A 47 -3.87 -5.87 10.36
N ALA A 48 -3.63 -5.09 11.41
CA ALA A 48 -3.03 -5.60 12.63
C ALA A 48 -4.15 -5.92 13.65
N PHE A 49 -4.05 -7.07 14.28
CA PHE A 49 -5.02 -7.62 15.22
C PHE A 49 -4.38 -7.82 16.59
N ARG A 50 -5.17 -7.72 17.66
CA ARG A 50 -4.81 -8.27 18.98
C ARG A 50 -5.30 -9.72 19.10
N LYS A 51 -4.70 -10.51 19.98
CA LYS A 51 -5.09 -11.91 20.27
C LYS A 51 -6.58 -12.10 20.62
N SER A 52 -7.24 -11.05 21.12
CA SER A 52 -8.67 -11.00 21.47
C SER A 52 -9.60 -10.64 20.30
N ASP A 53 -9.06 -10.20 19.17
CA ASP A 53 -9.85 -9.70 18.06
C ASP A 53 -10.32 -10.85 17.17
N ASN A 54 -11.55 -10.72 16.66
CA ASN A 54 -12.17 -11.72 15.80
C ASN A 54 -11.55 -11.63 14.40
N LEU A 55 -10.68 -12.59 14.05
CA LEU A 55 -9.92 -12.61 12.79
C LEU A 55 -10.79 -12.66 11.51
N PHE A 56 -12.09 -12.92 11.65
CA PHE A 56 -13.04 -13.07 10.55
C PHE A 56 -13.84 -11.80 10.23
N ASP A 57 -13.61 -10.69 10.92
CA ASP A 57 -14.27 -9.43 10.58
C ASP A 57 -13.56 -8.74 9.40
N PHE A 58 -13.96 -9.13 8.19
CA PHE A 58 -13.46 -8.55 6.93
C PHE A 58 -13.73 -7.05 6.78
N ALA A 59 -14.61 -6.45 7.60
CA ALA A 59 -14.90 -5.02 7.54
C ALA A 59 -13.76 -4.16 8.10
N GLU A 60 -12.95 -4.74 8.99
CA GLU A 60 -11.86 -4.04 9.67
C GLU A 60 -10.62 -3.83 8.77
N PHE A 61 -10.48 -4.66 7.72
CA PHE A 61 -9.30 -4.71 6.86
C PHE A 61 -9.13 -3.44 6.06
N ARG A 62 -8.01 -2.74 6.25
CA ARG A 62 -7.66 -1.59 5.41
C ARG A 62 -7.29 -2.05 4.02
N ARG A 63 -7.83 -1.38 3.02
CA ARG A 63 -7.72 -1.72 1.59
C ARG A 63 -7.32 -0.48 0.81
N SER A 64 -6.42 -0.64 -0.15
CA SER A 64 -6.07 0.39 -1.12
C SER A 64 -5.94 -0.20 -2.50
N ILE A 65 -6.24 0.62 -3.50
CA ILE A 65 -5.88 0.36 -4.89
C ILE A 65 -4.93 1.45 -5.35
N GLY A 66 -4.16 1.19 -6.38
CA GLY A 66 -3.40 2.24 -7.02
C GLY A 66 -2.86 1.86 -8.37
N VAL A 67 -2.24 2.85 -8.98
CA VAL A 67 -1.61 2.74 -10.29
C VAL A 67 -0.26 3.40 -10.26
N GLY A 68 0.66 2.96 -11.10
CA GLY A 68 1.99 3.51 -11.14
C GLY A 68 2.73 3.25 -12.46
N GLY A 69 3.87 3.90 -12.58
CA GLY A 69 4.85 3.68 -13.62
C GLY A 69 6.18 3.23 -13.03
N ARG A 70 6.77 2.20 -13.63
CA ARG A 70 8.13 1.73 -13.35
C ARG A 70 8.95 1.93 -14.62
N TRP A 71 10.01 2.74 -14.53
CA TRP A 71 10.89 3.03 -15.65
C TRP A 71 12.31 2.61 -15.32
N LEU A 72 12.85 1.66 -16.08
CA LEU A 72 14.27 1.35 -16.05
C LEU A 72 15.02 2.32 -16.97
N SER A 73 15.34 3.51 -16.45
CA SER A 73 16.05 4.53 -17.22
C SER A 73 17.56 4.22 -17.31
N PRO A 74 18.29 4.85 -18.25
CA PRO A 74 19.75 4.77 -18.32
C PRO A 74 20.48 5.23 -17.05
N PHE A 75 19.80 6.01 -16.19
CA PHE A 75 20.36 6.57 -14.96
C PHE A 75 19.92 5.79 -13.70
N GLY A 76 19.13 4.73 -13.86
CA GLY A 76 18.63 3.89 -12.78
C GLY A 76 17.11 3.65 -12.82
N PRO A 77 16.58 2.82 -11.90
CA PRO A 77 15.15 2.56 -11.80
C PRO A 77 14.40 3.75 -11.16
N LEU A 78 13.34 4.19 -11.82
CA LEU A 78 12.38 5.16 -11.32
C LEU A 78 11.03 4.48 -11.07
N ARG A 79 10.37 4.83 -9.96
CA ARG A 79 9.04 4.36 -9.61
C ARG A 79 8.17 5.52 -9.16
N VAL A 80 7.00 5.62 -9.77
CA VAL A 80 5.97 6.58 -9.41
C VAL A 80 4.67 5.82 -9.19
N GLU A 81 4.10 5.89 -8.00
CA GLU A 81 2.90 5.14 -7.62
C GLU A 81 1.87 6.08 -6.96
N LEU A 82 0.61 5.94 -7.37
CA LEU A 82 -0.54 6.70 -6.88
C LEU A 82 -1.51 5.74 -6.23
N GLY A 83 -1.63 5.81 -4.91
CA GLY A 83 -2.50 4.95 -4.11
C GLY A 83 -3.72 5.67 -3.56
N PHE A 84 -4.87 5.01 -3.62
CA PHE A 84 -6.16 5.45 -3.12
C PHE A 84 -6.71 4.43 -2.11
N PRO A 85 -6.91 4.82 -0.83
CA PRO A 85 -7.52 3.95 0.17
C PRO A 85 -9.02 3.79 -0.09
N LEU A 86 -9.48 2.54 -0.09
CA LEU A 86 -10.87 2.15 -0.38
C LEU A 86 -11.78 2.17 0.84
N ASN A 87 -11.24 1.96 2.05
CA ASN A 87 -12.01 2.02 3.29
C ASN A 87 -11.34 2.96 4.31
N LYS A 88 -11.69 4.23 4.20
CA LYS A 88 -11.21 5.28 5.11
C LYS A 88 -11.92 5.14 6.46
N LYS A 89 -11.19 4.97 7.57
CA LYS A 89 -11.74 5.29 8.90
C LYS A 89 -11.45 6.77 9.22
N SER A 90 -12.21 7.35 10.15
CA SER A 90 -12.00 8.74 10.58
C SER A 90 -10.53 8.97 10.99
N GLY A 91 -9.87 9.94 10.36
CA GLY A 91 -8.45 10.26 10.59
C GLY A 91 -7.44 9.63 9.61
N ASP A 92 -7.89 8.88 8.60
CA ASP A 92 -6.99 8.33 7.56
C ASP A 92 -6.86 9.28 6.35
N ASP A 93 -5.63 9.43 5.82
CA ASP A 93 -5.34 10.27 4.64
C ASP A 93 -6.10 9.82 3.38
N THR A 94 -6.55 10.78 2.58
CA THR A 94 -7.51 10.54 1.48
C THR A 94 -6.88 9.96 0.21
N SER A 95 -5.60 10.26 -0.06
CA SER A 95 -4.83 9.76 -1.21
C SER A 95 -3.34 9.84 -0.85
N VAL A 96 -2.55 8.83 -1.26
CA VAL A 96 -1.09 8.80 -1.01
C VAL A 96 -0.38 8.77 -2.35
N VAL A 97 0.41 9.80 -2.63
CA VAL A 97 1.35 9.81 -3.75
C VAL A 97 2.69 9.30 -3.24
N GLY A 98 3.16 8.17 -3.78
CA GLY A 98 4.45 7.58 -3.47
C GLY A 98 5.43 7.82 -4.63
N PHE A 99 6.54 8.48 -4.33
CA PHE A 99 7.68 8.60 -5.25
C PHE A 99 8.85 7.83 -4.65
N SER A 100 9.45 6.93 -5.43
CA SER A 100 10.70 6.26 -5.06
C SER A 100 11.70 6.37 -6.20
N LEU A 101 12.90 6.82 -5.86
CA LEU A 101 14.03 7.01 -6.78
C LEU A 101 15.20 6.18 -6.24
N GLY A 102 15.59 5.12 -6.95
CA GLY A 102 16.73 4.27 -6.57
C GLY A 102 16.36 2.83 -6.21
N ASN A 103 17.38 2.04 -5.85
CA ASN A 103 17.23 0.65 -5.41
C ASN A 103 16.76 0.66 -3.95
N GLN A 104 15.50 0.34 -3.70
CA GLN A 104 15.06 -0.06 -2.38
C GLN A 104 15.33 -1.57 -2.26
N PRO A 105 16.16 -2.01 -1.29
CA PRO A 105 16.48 -3.43 -1.11
C PRO A 105 15.25 -4.25 -0.69
#